data_AF-A0A839AK83-F1
#
_entry.id   AF-A0A839AK83-F1
#
_cell.length_a   1.000
_cell.length_b   1.000
_cell.length_c   1.000
_cell.angle_alpha   90.00
_cell.angle_beta   90.00
_cell.angle_gamma   90.00
#
_symmetry.space_group_name_H-M   'P 1'
#
loop_
_entity.id
_entity.type
_entity.pdbx_description
1 polymer ?
#
loop_
_entity_poly.entity_id
_entity_poly.type
_entity_poly.pdbx_seq_one_letter_code
_entity_poly.pdbx_strand_id
1 'polypeptide(L)'
;MDSIYFTAYNTCDMKTQADIFHEDIEFFHDKGGLTTSKKELLESLEKNICGKVTRTLIKGSIEVYPIKNYGAVEIGYHKFYNNREPEAKSTPSKFIAIWKQENNQWKMTKVISLH
;
A
#
# COMPACT_ATOMS: atom_id res chain seq x y z
N MET A 1 -3.86 11.50 -1.74
CA MET A 1 -2.68 10.62 -1.85
C MET A 1 -3.05 9.18 -2.11
N ASP A 2 -4.04 8.63 -1.42
CA ASP A 2 -4.44 7.23 -1.59
C ASP A 2 -4.70 6.82 -3.05
N SER A 3 -5.54 7.57 -3.77
CA SER A 3 -5.80 7.33 -5.19
C SER A 3 -4.54 7.37 -6.08
N ILE A 4 -3.53 8.16 -5.72
CA ILE A 4 -2.26 8.23 -6.46
C ILE A 4 -1.46 6.95 -6.21
N TYR A 5 -1.34 6.53 -4.96
CA TYR A 5 -0.67 5.27 -4.62
C TYR A 5 -1.36 4.05 -5.25
N PHE A 6 -2.69 3.96 -5.15
CA PHE A 6 -3.45 2.87 -5.76
C PHE A 6 -3.28 2.80 -7.27
N THR A 7 -3.28 3.96 -7.94
CA THR A 7 -3.01 4.02 -9.38
C THR A 7 -1.61 3.52 -9.66
N ALA A 8 -0.59 4.05 -8.97
CA ALA A 8 0.80 3.68 -9.17
C ALA A 8 1.07 2.19 -8.91
N TYR A 9 0.43 1.60 -7.90
CA TYR A 9 0.47 0.16 -7.59
C TYR A 9 -0.11 -0.67 -8.75
N ASN A 10 -1.31 -0.32 -9.21
CA ASN A 10 -2.01 -1.08 -10.25
C ASN A 10 -1.39 -0.91 -11.64
N THR A 11 -0.76 0.23 -11.93
CA THR A 11 -0.11 0.51 -13.23
C THR A 11 1.40 0.28 -13.21
N CYS A 12 1.96 -0.19 -12.09
CA CYS A 12 3.41 -0.39 -11.95
C CYS A 12 4.27 0.84 -12.19
N ASP A 13 3.78 2.00 -11.79
CA ASP A 13 4.60 3.20 -11.72
C ASP A 13 5.53 3.12 -10.51
N MET A 14 6.66 2.45 -10.70
CA MET A 14 7.65 2.23 -9.65
C MET A 14 8.29 3.53 -9.16
N LYS A 15 8.37 4.56 -10.02
CA LYS A 15 8.90 5.87 -9.64
C LYS A 15 7.97 6.53 -8.63
N THR A 16 6.68 6.61 -8.94
CA THR A 16 5.69 7.18 -8.02
C THR A 16 5.59 6.37 -6.73
N GLN A 17 5.65 5.04 -6.79
CA GLN A 17 5.69 4.22 -5.57
C GLN A 17 6.93 4.52 -4.71
N ALA A 18 8.12 4.61 -5.32
CA ALA A 18 9.35 4.96 -4.61
C ALA A 18 9.29 6.37 -4.00
N ASP A 19 8.66 7.32 -4.67
CA ASP A 19 8.45 8.68 -4.15
C ASP A 19 7.44 8.71 -3.00
N ILE A 20 6.53 7.75 -2.90
CA ILE A 20 5.52 7.70 -1.84
C ILE A 20 6.06 7.02 -0.58
N PHE A 21 6.89 5.98 -0.70
CA PHE A 21 7.46 5.32 0.46
C PHE A 21 8.57 6.15 1.11
N HIS A 22 8.48 6.33 2.43
CA HIS A 22 9.55 6.90 3.23
C HIS A 22 10.73 5.93 3.34
N GLU A 23 11.94 6.42 3.57
CA GLU A 23 13.14 5.58 3.72
C GLU A 23 12.99 4.61 4.92
N ASP A 24 12.50 5.11 6.06
CA ASP A 24 12.21 4.32 7.27
C ASP A 24 10.84 3.58 7.23
N ILE A 25 10.45 3.03 6.08
CA ILE A 25 9.18 2.29 5.95
C ILE A 25 9.14 1.03 6.81
N GLU A 26 8.03 0.79 7.51
CA GLU A 26 7.70 -0.51 8.10
C GLU A 26 6.49 -1.11 7.39
N PHE A 27 6.74 -2.14 6.58
CA PHE A 27 5.69 -2.84 5.84
C PHE A 27 5.41 -4.20 6.48
N PHE A 28 4.22 -4.34 7.07
CA PHE A 28 3.74 -5.56 7.69
C PHE A 28 2.81 -6.29 6.71
N HIS A 29 3.20 -7.50 6.35
CA HIS A 29 2.43 -8.38 5.48
C HIS A 29 2.04 -9.64 6.24
N ASP A 30 0.76 -9.95 6.31
CA ASP A 30 0.21 -11.11 7.01
C ASP A 30 0.88 -12.45 6.63
N LYS A 31 1.26 -12.61 5.37
CA LYS A 31 1.96 -13.82 4.87
C LYS A 31 3.48 -13.68 4.76
N GLY A 32 3.95 -12.43 4.70
CA GLY A 32 5.33 -12.10 4.30
C GLY A 32 6.19 -11.61 5.44
N GLY A 33 5.58 -11.34 6.60
CA GLY A 33 6.25 -10.77 7.76
C GLY A 33 6.51 -9.28 7.61
N LEU A 34 7.52 -8.80 8.33
CA LEU A 34 7.94 -7.41 8.34
C LEU A 34 9.04 -7.17 7.29
N THR A 35 8.88 -6.13 6.49
CA THR A 35 9.92 -5.57 5.63
C THR A 35 10.20 -4.13 6.06
N THR A 36 11.45 -3.83 6.42
CA THR A 36 11.90 -2.48 6.80
C THR A 36 12.81 -1.81 5.76
N SER A 37 13.16 -2.52 4.69
CA SER A 37 13.96 -2.00 3.59
C SER A 37 13.05 -1.52 2.46
N LYS A 38 13.07 -0.21 2.20
CA LYS A 38 12.34 0.40 1.07
C LYS A 38 12.73 -0.24 -0.26
N LYS A 39 14.02 -0.53 -0.45
CA LYS A 39 14.54 -1.17 -1.66
C LYS A 39 13.94 -2.57 -1.83
N GLU A 40 14.00 -3.41 -0.81
CA GLU A 40 13.46 -4.78 -0.87
C GLU A 40 11.94 -4.77 -1.07
N LEU A 41 11.24 -3.82 -0.45
CA LEU A 41 9.80 -3.64 -0.65
C LEU A 41 9.49 -3.33 -2.13
N LEU A 42 10.18 -2.36 -2.73
CA LEU A 42 9.99 -1.99 -4.14
C LEU A 42 10.33 -3.16 -5.08
N GLU A 43 11.44 -3.85 -4.85
CA GLU A 43 11.83 -5.04 -5.63
C GLU A 43 10.79 -6.16 -5.51
N SER A 44 10.24 -6.38 -4.32
CA SER A 44 9.19 -7.36 -4.09
C SER A 44 7.89 -6.98 -4.80
N LEU A 45 7.49 -5.70 -4.74
CA LEU A 45 6.31 -5.19 -5.44
C LEU A 45 6.46 -5.36 -6.96
N GLU A 46 7.58 -4.92 -7.52
CA GLU A 46 7.86 -5.09 -8.95
C GLU A 46 7.85 -6.57 -9.35
N LYS A 47 8.53 -7.42 -8.59
CA LYS A 47 8.62 -8.85 -8.90
C LYS A 47 7.28 -9.57 -8.78
N ASN A 48 6.46 -9.25 -7.77
CA ASN A 48 5.31 -10.09 -7.39
C ASN A 48 3.96 -9.50 -7.79
N ILE A 49 3.85 -8.19 -7.94
CA ILE A 49 2.59 -7.50 -8.21
C ILE A 49 2.49 -7.12 -9.69
N CYS A 50 3.60 -6.69 -10.29
CA CYS A 50 3.50 -6.03 -11.59
C CYS A 50 3.01 -6.90 -12.74
N GLY A 51 1.88 -6.48 -13.32
CA GLY A 51 1.14 -7.24 -14.34
C GLY A 51 0.46 -8.51 -13.82
N LYS A 52 0.52 -8.79 -12.50
CA LYS A 52 0.03 -10.03 -11.89
C LYS A 52 -1.15 -9.81 -10.97
N VAL A 53 -1.15 -8.72 -10.20
CA VAL A 53 -2.14 -8.49 -9.15
C VAL A 53 -2.77 -7.11 -9.35
N THR A 54 -4.10 -7.07 -9.31
CA THR A 54 -4.87 -5.82 -9.27
C THR A 54 -5.48 -5.65 -7.89
N ARG A 55 -5.17 -4.52 -7.25
CA ARG A 55 -5.76 -4.11 -5.97
C ARG A 55 -6.99 -3.26 -6.22
N THR A 56 -8.09 -3.58 -5.56
CA THR A 56 -9.34 -2.80 -5.60
C THR A 56 -9.70 -2.32 -4.20
N LEU A 57 -10.02 -1.03 -4.07
CA LEU A 57 -10.55 -0.45 -2.84
C LEU A 57 -12.06 -0.75 -2.72
N ILE A 58 -12.52 -1.13 -1.52
CA ILE A 58 -13.95 -1.24 -1.25
C ILE A 58 -14.52 0.18 -1.06
N LYS A 59 -15.43 0.58 -1.96
CA LYS A 59 -16.01 1.93 -1.95
C LYS A 59 -16.70 2.21 -0.61
N GLY A 60 -16.40 3.38 -0.04
CA GLY A 60 -16.97 3.82 1.24
C GLY A 60 -16.32 3.20 2.48
N SER A 61 -15.25 2.42 2.33
CA SER A 61 -14.56 1.81 3.47
C SER A 61 -13.40 2.63 4.05
N ILE A 62 -13.01 3.72 3.38
CA ILE A 62 -11.89 4.57 3.81
C ILE A 62 -12.28 5.40 5.02
N GLU A 63 -11.45 5.32 6.04
CA GLU A 63 -11.46 6.18 7.21
C GLU A 63 -10.09 6.87 7.32
N VAL A 64 -10.08 8.18 7.57
CA VAL A 64 -8.85 8.96 7.71
C VAL A 64 -8.92 9.79 8.99
N TYR A 65 -7.88 9.68 9.82
CA TYR A 65 -7.79 10.40 11.09
C TYR A 65 -6.45 11.13 11.20
N PRO A 66 -6.43 12.39 11.64
CA PRO A 66 -5.18 13.15 11.79
C PRO A 66 -4.35 12.62 12.97
N ILE A 67 -3.04 12.56 12.77
CA ILE A 67 -2.05 12.33 13.83
C ILE A 67 -1.34 13.66 14.09
N LYS A 68 -1.60 14.23 15.28
CA LYS A 68 -1.10 15.55 15.68
C LYS A 68 0.41 15.67 15.48
N ASN A 69 0.84 16.73 14.79
CA ASN A 69 2.24 17.07 14.52
C ASN A 69 3.02 15.98 13.74
N TYR A 70 2.32 15.11 12.99
CA TYR A 70 2.96 14.04 12.23
C TYR A 70 2.34 13.85 10.84
N GLY A 71 1.01 13.71 10.77
CA GLY A 71 0.33 13.42 9.51
C GLY A 71 -1.04 12.80 9.73
N ALA A 72 -1.30 11.61 9.19
CA ALA A 72 -2.60 10.93 9.28
C ALA A 72 -2.48 9.40 9.29
N VAL A 73 -3.46 8.74 9.87
CA VAL A 73 -3.71 7.31 9.68
C VAL A 73 -4.86 7.14 8.70
N GLU A 74 -4.68 6.24 7.76
CA GLU A 74 -5.69 5.79 6.81
C GLU A 74 -5.98 4.32 7.07
N ILE A 75 -7.27 3.98 7.12
CA ILE A 75 -7.76 2.63 7.31
C ILE A 75 -8.78 2.37 6.22
N GLY A 76 -8.78 1.16 5.67
CA GLY A 76 -9.83 0.79 4.73
C GLY A 76 -9.84 -0.69 4.41
N TYR A 77 -10.72 -1.06 3.49
CA TYR A 77 -10.78 -2.41 2.95
C TYR A 77 -10.30 -2.42 1.50
N HIS A 78 -9.42 -3.35 1.19
CA HIS A 78 -9.01 -3.67 -0.18
C HIS A 78 -9.31 -5.13 -0.48
N LYS A 79 -9.29 -5.49 -1.76
CA LYS A 79 -9.23 -6.87 -2.21
C LYS A 79 -8.23 -6.98 -3.33
N PHE A 80 -7.63 -8.15 -3.47
CA PHE A 80 -6.64 -8.43 -4.50
C PHE A 80 -7.20 -9.44 -5.48
N TYR A 81 -7.03 -9.16 -6.76
CA TYR A 81 -7.34 -10.08 -7.84
C TYR A 81 -6.03 -10.50 -8.50
N ASN A 82 -5.75 -11.80 -8.53
CA ASN A 82 -4.56 -12.35 -9.17
C ASN A 82 -4.94 -12.75 -10.61
N ASN A 83 -4.37 -12.05 -11.58
CA ASN A 83 -4.61 -12.29 -13.01
C ASN A 83 -4.13 -13.68 -13.46
N ARG A 84 -3.24 -14.33 -12.69
CA ARG A 84 -2.74 -15.68 -12.96
C ARG A 84 -3.61 -16.77 -12.35
N GLU A 85 -4.50 -16.40 -11.43
CA GLU A 85 -5.39 -17.31 -10.70
C GLU A 85 -6.80 -16.72 -10.67
N PRO A 86 -7.49 -16.64 -11.82
CA PRO A 86 -8.79 -15.95 -11.95
C PRO A 86 -9.89 -16.57 -11.06
N GLU A 87 -9.78 -17.86 -10.76
CA GLU A 87 -10.71 -18.58 -9.89
C GLU A 87 -10.38 -18.42 -8.38
N ALA A 88 -9.27 -17.78 -8.03
CA ALA A 88 -8.91 -17.54 -6.64
C ALA A 88 -9.90 -16.57 -6.01
N LYS A 89 -10.41 -16.93 -4.83
CA LYS A 89 -11.38 -16.11 -4.09
C LYS A 89 -10.73 -14.80 -3.65
N SER A 90 -11.22 -13.68 -4.20
CA SER A 90 -10.84 -12.33 -3.79
C SER A 90 -11.71 -11.86 -2.61
N THR A 91 -11.20 -12.04 -1.39
CA THR A 91 -11.92 -11.64 -0.16
C THR A 91 -11.45 -10.25 0.29
N PRO A 92 -12.36 -9.32 0.64
CA PRO A 92 -11.95 -8.05 1.21
C PRO A 92 -11.23 -8.22 2.55
N SER A 93 -10.09 -7.56 2.67
CA SER A 93 -9.24 -7.53 3.85
C SER A 93 -8.97 -6.08 4.25
N LYS A 94 -8.59 -5.86 5.51
CA LYS A 94 -8.30 -4.53 6.03
C LYS A 94 -6.85 -4.14 5.71
N PHE A 95 -6.62 -2.86 5.43
CA PHE A 95 -5.29 -2.27 5.49
C PHE A 95 -5.26 -1.07 6.41
N ILE A 96 -4.06 -0.75 6.89
CA ILE A 96 -3.79 0.46 7.67
C ILE A 96 -2.53 1.08 7.08
N ALA A 97 -2.56 2.37 6.78
CA ALA A 97 -1.41 3.14 6.31
C ALA A 97 -1.19 4.35 7.21
N ILE A 98 0.05 4.56 7.64
CA ILE A 98 0.48 5.75 8.37
C ILE A 98 1.19 6.66 7.40
N TRP A 99 0.61 7.84 7.22
CA TRP A 99 1.11 8.90 6.35
C TRP A 99 1.77 9.98 7.19
N LYS A 100 3.02 10.29 6.88
CA LYS A 100 3.79 11.41 7.44
C LYS A 100 3.73 12.58 6.47
N GLN A 101 3.53 13.78 6.99
CA GLN A 101 3.65 15.01 6.22
C GLN A 101 5.01 15.65 6.50
N GLU A 102 5.86 15.73 5.48
CA GLU A 102 7.20 16.30 5.57
C GLU A 102 7.55 17.09 4.31
N ASN A 103 8.16 18.27 4.45
CA ASN A 103 8.56 19.11 3.30
C ASN A 103 7.43 19.35 2.28
N ASN A 104 6.18 19.56 2.76
CA ASN A 104 4.96 19.65 1.94
C ASN A 104 4.65 18.41 1.08
N GLN A 105 5.23 17.26 1.41
CA GLN A 105 4.97 15.97 0.78
C GLN A 105 4.37 15.00 1.79
N TRP A 106 3.60 14.05 1.27
CA TRP A 106 3.03 12.96 2.05
C TRP A 106 3.77 11.68 1.71
N LYS A 107 4.30 11.01 2.74
CA LYS A 107 5.03 9.73 2.61
C LYS A 107 4.40 8.68 3.50
N MET A 108 4.35 7.43 3.05
CA MET A 108 3.98 6.31 3.91
C MET A 108 5.18 5.89 4.75
N THR A 109 5.01 5.82 6.06
CA THR A 109 6.03 5.34 7.01
C THR A 109 5.70 3.98 7.60
N LYS A 110 4.42 3.60 7.65
CA LYS A 110 4.00 2.26 8.05
C LYS A 110 2.83 1.79 7.22
N VAL A 111 2.81 0.52 6.85
CA VAL A 111 1.68 -0.11 6.16
C VAL A 111 1.44 -1.49 6.75
N ILE A 112 0.20 -1.78 7.10
CA ILE A 112 -0.28 -3.11 7.43
C ILE A 112 -1.16 -3.55 6.28
N SER A 113 -0.72 -4.56 5.54
CA SER A 113 -1.41 -5.10 4.36
C SER A 113 -1.82 -6.54 4.62
N LEU A 114 -3.13 -6.83 4.54
CA LEU A 114 -3.71 -8.14 4.83
C LEU A 114 -4.33 -8.74 3.54
N HIS A 115 -4.43 -10.07 3.42
CA HIS A 115 -4.91 -10.74 2.21
C HIS A 115 -6.02 -11.77 2.45
#